data_AF-A0A7S1UR58-F1
#
_entry.id   AF-A0A7S1UR58-F1
#
_cell.length_a   1.000
_cell.length_b   1.000
_cell.length_c   1.000
_cell.angle_alpha   90.00
_cell.angle_beta   90.00
_cell.angle_gamma   90.00
#
_symmetry.space_group_name_H-M   'P 1'
#
loop_
_entity.id
_entity.type
_entity.pdbx_description
1 polymer ?
#
loop_
_entity_poly.entity_id
_entity_poly.type
_entity_poly.pdbx_seq_one_letter_code
_entity_poly.pdbx_strand_id
1 'polypeptide(L)'
;AGVFFALEIVGGALKSASNSDDGVMVVAPDPATSSDSISAILLASVLSALTSRGILGDHLILEVGKYTLNTPLTELPLYLLLGAASGLVAFLFSQAAKLSKSVFDGDLGPTKLQTYMRDLRPEAKPVIGGLLCGLIGLAFPQILFFGYDTLNGLLANTSQSTPLLLSLLFVKLGTTALSAGSGLVGGTFAPSLFLGAMLGASFHNVMSWLLHTAVGHGTSATTTLMLGAAGSFQLADMPAYAMVGAASVLAALFRAPLTASLLLFELTRDYDVILPLMASAGVGSLVSDLVEEASVSAAESEEEAAQRIEELARKRRRRRKRRDADSVSWGDLADAPTVEKVKDDDALATPGPR
;
A
#
# COMPACT_ATOMS: atom_id res chain seq x y z
N ALA A 1 -15.72 9.67 15.64
CA ALA A 1 -15.01 9.17 14.44
C ALA A 1 -15.52 7.81 13.98
N GLY A 2 -15.80 6.85 14.88
CA GLY A 2 -16.33 5.53 14.49
C GLY A 2 -17.62 5.58 13.65
N VAL A 3 -18.52 6.53 13.93
CA VAL A 3 -19.74 6.74 13.11
C VAL A 3 -19.39 7.25 11.71
N PHE A 4 -18.47 8.20 11.60
CA PHE A 4 -18.00 8.69 10.31
C PHE A 4 -17.27 7.61 9.53
N PHE A 5 -16.48 6.77 10.19
CA PHE A 5 -15.84 5.60 9.58
C PHE A 5 -16.88 4.68 8.95
N ALA A 6 -17.95 4.36 9.69
CA ALA A 6 -19.05 3.56 9.16
C ALA A 6 -19.70 4.24 7.95
N LEU A 7 -19.97 5.54 8.00
CA LEU A 7 -20.61 6.26 6.90
C LEU A 7 -19.72 6.42 5.66
N GLU A 8 -18.44 6.74 5.84
CA GLU A 8 -17.48 7.00 4.76
C GLU A 8 -17.02 5.70 4.10
N ILE A 9 -16.65 4.68 4.89
CA ILE A 9 -16.12 3.42 4.37
C ILE A 9 -17.23 2.44 3.99
N VAL A 10 -18.19 2.18 4.89
CA VAL A 10 -19.26 1.22 4.60
C VAL A 10 -20.24 1.80 3.58
N GLY A 11 -20.56 3.10 3.69
CA GLY A 11 -21.37 3.79 2.69
C GLY A 11 -20.71 3.81 1.30
N GLY A 12 -19.40 4.05 1.24
CA GLY A 12 -18.63 3.96 -0.01
C GLY A 12 -18.63 2.56 -0.63
N ALA A 13 -18.41 1.53 0.20
CA ALA A 13 -18.42 0.12 -0.23
C ALA A 13 -19.79 -0.32 -0.76
N LEU A 14 -20.88 0.08 -0.09
CA LEU A 14 -22.25 -0.21 -0.53
C LEU A 14 -22.58 0.47 -1.87
N LYS A 15 -22.12 1.70 -2.06
CA LYS A 15 -22.32 2.44 -3.32
C LYS A 15 -21.53 1.82 -4.49
N SER A 16 -20.32 1.32 -4.25
CA SER A 16 -19.52 0.59 -5.24
C SER A 16 -20.13 -0.75 -5.60
N ALA A 17 -20.65 -1.50 -4.61
CA ALA A 17 -21.31 -2.77 -4.82
C ALA A 17 -22.61 -2.62 -5.63
N SER A 18 -23.36 -1.54 -5.41
CA SER A 18 -24.58 -1.21 -6.17
C SER A 18 -24.31 -0.85 -7.64
N ASN A 19 -23.10 -0.42 -8.00
CA ASN A 19 -22.71 -0.08 -9.38
C ASN A 19 -22.03 -1.24 -10.14
N SER A 20 -21.83 -2.39 -9.48
CA SER A 20 -21.27 -3.59 -10.11
C SER A 20 -22.40 -4.31 -10.85
N ASP A 21 -22.35 -4.30 -12.18
CA ASP A 21 -23.38 -4.77 -13.13
C ASP A 21 -23.54 -6.32 -13.17
N ASP A 22 -23.31 -7.01 -12.04
CA ASP A 22 -23.35 -8.46 -11.92
C ASP A 22 -24.72 -8.96 -11.45
N GLY A 23 -25.82 -8.61 -12.13
CA GLY A 23 -27.11 -9.33 -12.15
C GLY A 23 -27.83 -9.72 -10.84
N VAL A 24 -27.25 -9.46 -9.67
CA VAL A 24 -27.80 -9.68 -8.35
C VAL A 24 -28.34 -8.32 -7.93
N MET A 25 -29.66 -8.16 -8.02
CA MET A 25 -30.39 -7.05 -7.42
C MET A 25 -30.11 -7.03 -5.91
N VAL A 26 -29.02 -6.40 -5.50
CA VAL A 26 -28.88 -5.89 -4.14
C VAL A 26 -29.88 -4.74 -4.06
N VAL A 27 -31.05 -5.04 -3.50
CA VAL A 27 -32.07 -4.04 -3.21
C VAL A 27 -31.38 -2.91 -2.46
N ALA A 28 -31.24 -1.74 -3.10
CA ALA A 28 -30.75 -0.56 -2.43
C ALA A 28 -31.63 -0.34 -1.19
N PRO A 29 -31.05 -0.19 0.01
CA PRO A 29 -31.85 0.00 1.21
C PRO A 29 -32.76 1.21 1.02
N ASP A 30 -34.05 1.04 1.30
CA ASP A 30 -35.04 2.12 1.20
C ASP A 30 -34.51 3.38 1.90
N PRO A 31 -34.67 4.59 1.31
CA PRO A 31 -34.17 5.83 1.91
C PRO A 31 -34.76 6.13 3.30
N ALA A 32 -35.89 5.54 3.65
CA ALA A 32 -36.45 5.58 5.01
C ALA A 32 -35.68 4.70 6.01
N THR A 33 -35.16 3.54 5.56
CA THR A 33 -34.36 2.65 6.41
C THR A 33 -32.95 3.19 6.68
N SER A 34 -32.40 4.01 5.78
CA SER A 34 -31.07 4.60 5.95
C SER A 34 -31.05 5.75 6.97
N SER A 35 -32.10 6.60 7.05
CA SER A 35 -32.21 7.66 8.07
C SER A 35 -32.43 7.12 9.48
N ASP A 36 -33.26 6.08 9.62
CA ASP A 36 -33.52 5.42 10.90
C ASP A 36 -32.28 4.68 11.41
N SER A 37 -31.51 4.10 10.49
CA SER A 37 -30.23 3.45 10.81
C SER A 37 -29.19 4.43 11.34
N ILE A 38 -29.10 5.65 10.80
CA ILE A 38 -28.14 6.67 11.27
C ILE A 38 -28.43 7.05 12.72
N SER A 39 -29.70 7.29 13.05
CA SER A 39 -30.11 7.64 14.41
C SER A 39 -29.79 6.53 15.40
N ALA A 40 -30.05 5.27 15.04
CA ALA A 40 -29.70 4.10 15.85
C ALA A 40 -28.18 3.94 16.03
N ILE A 41 -27.40 4.11 14.96
CA ILE A 41 -25.93 4.05 15.00
C ILE A 41 -25.35 5.14 15.91
N LEU A 42 -25.89 6.36 15.82
CA LEU A 42 -25.48 7.47 16.68
C LEU A 42 -25.76 7.17 18.16
N LEU A 43 -26.97 6.72 18.49
CA LEU A 43 -27.34 6.36 19.87
C LEU A 43 -26.47 5.23 20.40
N ALA A 44 -26.24 4.18 19.62
CA ALA A 44 -25.37 3.06 19.99
C ALA A 44 -23.92 3.52 20.21
N SER A 45 -23.39 4.38 19.33
CA SER A 45 -22.03 4.93 19.47
C SER A 45 -21.89 5.78 20.73
N VAL A 46 -22.88 6.59 21.06
CA VAL A 46 -22.87 7.43 22.27
C VAL A 46 -22.95 6.56 23.53
N LEU A 47 -23.87 5.59 23.58
CA LEU A 47 -23.98 4.67 24.72
C LEU A 47 -22.71 3.86 24.92
N SER A 48 -22.10 3.36 23.85
CA SER A 48 -20.81 2.67 23.89
C SER A 48 -19.70 3.57 24.45
N ALA A 49 -19.60 4.82 23.96
CA ALA A 49 -18.61 5.78 24.42
C ALA A 49 -18.80 6.15 25.91
N LEU A 50 -20.03 6.39 26.35
CA LEU A 50 -20.35 6.69 27.76
C LEU A 50 -20.05 5.51 28.67
N THR A 51 -20.40 4.29 28.25
CA THR A 51 -20.11 3.06 29.01
C THR A 51 -18.60 2.85 29.13
N SER A 52 -17.86 3.00 28.02
CA SER A 52 -16.40 2.88 28.01
C SER A 52 -15.74 3.91 28.93
N ARG A 53 -16.14 5.19 28.86
CA ARG A 53 -15.63 6.24 29.76
C ARG A 53 -16.00 6.00 31.22
N GLY A 54 -17.18 5.45 31.50
CA GLY A 54 -17.61 5.11 32.85
C GLY A 54 -16.76 4.01 33.49
N ILE A 55 -16.25 3.06 32.71
CA ILE A 55 -15.44 1.93 33.19
C ILE A 55 -13.94 2.25 33.17
N LEU A 56 -13.43 2.83 32.08
CA LEU A 56 -12.00 3.06 31.87
C LEU A 56 -11.53 4.47 32.31
N GLY A 57 -12.44 5.41 32.53
CA GLY A 57 -12.13 6.82 32.81
C GLY A 57 -11.97 7.68 31.54
N ASP A 58 -11.82 8.99 31.72
CA ASP A 58 -11.74 9.98 30.62
C ASP A 58 -10.29 10.44 30.34
N HIS A 59 -9.36 9.49 30.26
CA HIS A 59 -7.98 9.78 29.86
C HIS A 59 -7.83 9.70 28.34
N LEU A 60 -7.03 10.61 27.78
CA LEU A 60 -6.69 10.57 26.36
C LEU A 60 -5.69 9.44 26.11
N ILE A 61 -5.85 8.78 24.97
CA ILE A 61 -4.92 7.73 24.54
C ILE A 61 -3.60 8.36 24.07
N LEU A 62 -3.67 9.58 23.52
CA LEU A 62 -2.54 10.35 23.01
C LEU A 62 -2.50 11.69 23.76
N GLU A 63 -1.57 11.82 24.70
CA GLU A 63 -1.36 13.08 25.43
C GLU A 63 -0.48 14.01 24.61
N VAL A 64 -1.09 15.04 24.04
CA VAL A 64 -0.38 16.06 23.28
C VAL A 64 0.12 17.14 24.23
N GLY A 65 1.44 17.37 24.25
CA GLY A 65 2.03 18.48 24.97
C GLY A 65 1.58 19.82 24.38
N LYS A 66 1.69 20.92 25.12
CA LYS A 66 1.44 22.26 24.55
C LYS A 66 2.48 22.53 23.45
N TYR A 67 2.04 22.72 22.22
CA TYR A 67 2.86 23.19 21.11
C TYR A 67 2.19 24.40 20.45
N THR A 68 2.94 25.16 19.67
CA THR A 68 2.44 26.38 19.01
C THR A 68 2.46 26.23 17.50
N LEU A 69 1.32 26.39 16.84
CA LEU A 69 1.26 26.63 15.40
C LEU A 69 1.50 28.11 15.13
N ASN A 70 2.70 28.44 14.67
CA ASN A 70 3.09 29.83 14.46
C ASN A 70 2.50 30.39 13.15
N THR A 71 2.52 29.61 12.05
CA THR A 71 2.06 30.06 10.73
C THR A 71 1.44 28.94 9.88
N PRO A 72 0.15 28.58 10.06
CA PRO A 72 -0.45 27.42 9.40
C PRO A 72 -0.56 27.52 7.87
N LEU A 73 -0.64 28.73 7.30
CA LEU A 73 -0.76 28.92 5.84
C LEU A 73 0.55 28.73 5.09
N THR A 74 1.68 29.13 5.66
CA THR A 74 2.99 29.03 5.02
C THR A 74 3.58 27.63 5.14
N GLU A 75 3.20 26.88 6.18
CA GLU A 75 3.59 25.49 6.37
C GLU A 75 2.75 24.50 5.56
N LEU A 76 1.59 24.92 5.02
CA LEU A 76 0.68 24.06 4.26
C LEU A 76 1.39 23.23 3.18
N PRO A 77 2.30 23.77 2.34
CA PRO A 77 3.02 22.99 1.33
C PRO A 77 3.83 21.82 1.93
N LEU A 78 4.38 21.99 3.13
CA LEU A 78 5.11 20.92 3.83
C LEU A 78 4.17 19.83 4.31
N TYR A 79 2.99 20.19 4.82
CA TYR A 79 1.98 19.21 5.21
C TYR A 79 1.42 18.44 3.99
N LEU A 80 1.28 19.09 2.84
CA LEU A 80 0.90 18.41 1.59
C LEU A 80 2.00 17.43 1.13
N LEU A 81 3.28 17.82 1.22
CA LEU A 81 4.40 16.94 0.92
C LEU A 81 4.46 15.73 1.88
N LEU A 82 4.24 15.96 3.17
CA LEU A 82 4.10 14.90 4.15
C LEU A 82 2.92 13.98 3.82
N GLY A 83 1.83 14.55 3.30
CA GLY A 83 0.68 13.79 2.81
C GLY A 83 1.05 12.85 1.68
N ALA A 84 1.76 13.37 0.67
CA ALA A 84 2.25 12.54 -0.44
C ALA A 84 3.19 11.42 0.04
N ALA A 85 4.11 11.73 0.96
CA ALA A 85 4.98 10.72 1.57
C ALA A 85 4.19 9.66 2.36
N SER A 86 3.12 10.08 3.03
CA SER A 86 2.23 9.18 3.79
C SER A 86 1.48 8.22 2.86
N GLY A 87 1.02 8.70 1.70
CA GLY A 87 0.44 7.87 0.65
C GLY A 87 1.40 6.78 0.17
N LEU A 88 2.68 7.12 -0.03
CA LEU A 88 3.71 6.15 -0.38
C LEU A 88 3.94 5.12 0.73
N VAL A 89 3.98 5.54 2.00
CA VAL A 89 4.12 4.61 3.13
C VAL A 89 2.93 3.66 3.24
N ALA A 90 1.71 4.15 3.02
CA ALA A 90 0.50 3.31 3.00
C ALA A 90 0.56 2.28 1.85
N PHE A 91 0.98 2.69 0.65
CA PHE A 91 1.23 1.77 -0.46
C PHE A 91 2.28 0.71 -0.10
N LEU A 92 3.43 1.12 0.45
CA LEU A 92 4.49 0.19 0.88
C LEU A 92 3.98 -0.81 1.92
N PHE A 93 3.15 -0.36 2.86
CA PHE A 93 2.53 -1.23 3.86
C PHE A 93 1.58 -2.25 3.21
N SER A 94 0.70 -1.80 2.31
CA SER A 94 -0.22 -2.67 1.57
C SER A 94 0.54 -3.71 0.75
N GLN A 95 1.60 -3.30 0.04
CA GLN A 95 2.44 -4.20 -0.74
C GLN A 95 3.21 -5.18 0.13
N ALA A 96 3.77 -4.73 1.26
CA ALA A 96 4.45 -5.61 2.20
C ALA A 96 3.49 -6.66 2.79
N ALA A 97 2.26 -6.27 3.12
CA ALA A 97 1.24 -7.19 3.63
C ALA A 97 0.83 -8.23 2.56
N LYS A 98 0.59 -7.80 1.31
CA LYS A 98 0.32 -8.71 0.18
C LYS A 98 1.49 -9.68 -0.04
N LEU A 99 2.71 -9.16 -0.08
CA LEU A 99 3.94 -9.95 -0.25
C LEU A 99 4.07 -11.00 0.86
N SER A 100 3.89 -10.58 2.12
CA SER A 100 3.97 -11.49 3.25
C SER A 100 2.92 -12.58 3.14
N LYS A 101 1.68 -12.25 2.76
CA LYS A 101 0.63 -13.23 2.53
C LYS A 101 1.01 -14.22 1.43
N SER A 102 1.49 -13.75 0.28
CA SER A 102 1.95 -14.62 -0.82
C SER A 102 3.10 -15.55 -0.43
N VAL A 103 3.99 -15.12 0.48
CA VAL A 103 5.05 -15.98 1.02
C VAL A 103 4.47 -17.08 1.91
N PHE A 104 3.55 -16.75 2.82
CA PHE A 104 2.91 -17.74 3.70
C PHE A 104 1.93 -18.66 2.98
N ASP A 105 1.31 -18.21 1.89
CA ASP A 105 0.49 -19.03 1.00
C ASP A 105 1.36 -19.93 0.10
N GLY A 106 2.67 -19.66 0.04
CA GLY A 106 3.65 -20.44 -0.72
C GLY A 106 3.62 -20.17 -2.22
N ASP A 107 3.09 -19.02 -2.62
CA ASP A 107 3.05 -18.55 -4.01
C ASP A 107 4.33 -17.80 -4.39
N LEU A 108 5.04 -17.25 -3.41
CA LEU A 108 6.24 -16.45 -3.61
C LEU A 108 7.42 -16.94 -2.79
N GLY A 109 8.61 -16.95 -3.40
CA GLY A 109 9.87 -17.34 -2.75
C GLY A 109 10.65 -18.42 -3.52
N PRO A 110 11.80 -18.87 -3.00
CA PRO A 110 12.53 -19.97 -3.59
C PRO A 110 11.69 -21.25 -3.57
N THR A 111 11.85 -22.12 -4.57
CA THR A 111 11.04 -23.35 -4.74
C THR A 111 10.94 -24.20 -3.48
N LYS A 112 12.02 -24.30 -2.70
CA LYS A 112 12.02 -25.01 -1.41
C LYS A 112 11.10 -24.38 -0.37
N LEU A 113 11.06 -23.05 -0.30
CA LEU A 113 10.20 -22.31 0.64
C LEU A 113 8.73 -22.41 0.23
N GLN A 114 8.45 -22.30 -1.07
CA GLN A 114 7.09 -22.44 -1.61
C GLN A 114 6.49 -23.81 -1.28
N THR A 115 7.23 -24.90 -1.52
CA THR A 115 6.79 -26.25 -1.17
C THR A 115 6.57 -26.38 0.33
N TYR A 116 7.52 -25.90 1.15
CA TYR A 116 7.40 -25.97 2.61
C TYR A 116 6.18 -25.19 3.14
N MET A 117 5.91 -23.99 2.64
CA MET A 117 4.78 -23.15 3.07
C MET A 117 3.43 -23.70 2.60
N ARG A 118 3.37 -24.36 1.42
CA ARG A 118 2.16 -25.04 0.91
C ARG A 118 1.84 -26.31 1.69
N ASP A 119 2.86 -27.08 2.05
CA ASP A 119 2.69 -28.34 2.80
C ASP A 119 2.45 -28.10 4.30
N LEU A 120 2.66 -26.86 4.78
CA LEU A 120 2.47 -26.51 6.17
C LEU A 120 0.99 -26.50 6.56
N ARG A 121 0.70 -27.06 7.74
CA ARG A 121 -0.62 -26.97 8.35
C ARG A 121 -1.05 -25.50 8.53
N PRO A 122 -2.33 -25.16 8.28
CA PRO A 122 -2.81 -23.78 8.41
C PRO A 122 -2.54 -23.17 9.79
N GLU A 123 -2.61 -23.97 10.86
CA GLU A 123 -2.42 -23.49 12.23
C GLU A 123 -0.95 -23.22 12.57
N ALA A 124 0.01 -23.77 11.82
CA ALA A 124 1.43 -23.55 12.04
C ALA A 124 1.89 -22.19 11.52
N LYS A 125 1.22 -21.63 10.50
CA LYS A 125 1.61 -20.35 9.89
C LYS A 125 1.53 -19.19 10.90
N PRO A 126 0.44 -19.02 11.68
CA PRO A 126 0.39 -18.00 12.72
C PRO A 126 1.43 -18.21 13.84
N VAL A 127 1.74 -19.47 14.19
CA VAL A 127 2.75 -19.75 15.23
C VAL A 127 4.13 -19.26 14.78
N ILE A 128 4.49 -19.50 13.53
CA ILE A 128 5.75 -19.01 12.95
C ILE A 128 5.75 -17.48 12.87
N GLY A 129 4.65 -16.88 12.40
CA GLY A 129 4.50 -15.43 12.36
C GLY A 129 4.68 -14.78 13.73
N GLY A 130 3.97 -15.30 14.74
CA GLY A 130 4.06 -14.84 16.13
C GLY A 130 5.46 -15.01 16.72
N LEU A 131 6.13 -16.14 16.47
CA LEU A 131 7.51 -16.36 16.91
C LEU A 131 8.46 -15.31 16.31
N LEU A 132 8.37 -15.08 14.99
CA LEU A 132 9.21 -14.10 14.31
C LEU A 132 8.92 -12.67 14.78
N CYS A 133 7.64 -12.29 14.92
CA CYS A 133 7.25 -11.00 15.48
C CYS A 133 7.79 -10.82 16.90
N GLY A 134 7.74 -11.87 17.74
CA GLY A 134 8.30 -11.87 19.08
C GLY A 134 9.82 -11.69 19.10
N LEU A 135 10.54 -12.41 18.24
CA LEU A 135 12.00 -12.27 18.10
C LEU A 135 12.41 -10.87 17.65
N ILE A 136 11.69 -10.28 16.69
CA ILE A 136 11.94 -8.89 16.26
C ILE A 136 11.63 -7.93 17.41
N GLY A 137 10.55 -8.16 18.16
CA GLY A 137 10.17 -7.38 19.33
C GLY A 137 11.20 -7.40 20.47
N LEU A 138 12.03 -8.45 20.59
CA LEU A 138 13.14 -8.47 21.56
C LEU A 138 14.25 -7.47 21.18
N ALA A 139 14.51 -7.28 19.89
CA ALA A 139 15.49 -6.30 19.41
C ALA A 139 14.93 -4.87 19.37
N PHE A 140 13.64 -4.73 19.03
CA PHE A 140 12.93 -3.46 18.91
C PHE A 140 11.69 -3.45 19.82
N PRO A 141 11.85 -3.30 21.14
CA PRO A 141 10.72 -3.30 22.07
C PRO A 141 9.72 -2.17 21.81
N GLN A 142 10.16 -1.07 21.18
CA GLN A 142 9.33 0.08 20.83
C GLN A 142 8.20 -0.27 19.84
N ILE A 143 8.36 -1.33 19.05
CA ILE A 143 7.36 -1.75 18.07
C ILE A 143 6.31 -2.71 18.66
N LEU A 144 6.40 -3.10 19.93
CA LEU A 144 5.42 -3.98 20.55
C LEU A 144 4.10 -3.25 20.84
N PHE A 145 2.98 -3.98 20.75
CA PHE A 145 1.62 -3.45 20.94
C PHE A 145 1.33 -2.22 20.04
N PHE A 146 0.83 -1.14 20.63
CA PHE A 146 0.56 0.14 19.96
C PHE A 146 1.81 1.03 19.88
N GLY A 147 2.83 0.77 20.68
CA GLY A 147 3.98 1.67 20.82
C GLY A 147 3.64 2.98 21.53
N TYR A 148 2.70 2.96 22.50
CA TYR A 148 2.21 4.15 23.19
C TYR A 148 3.31 4.99 23.82
N ASP A 149 4.31 4.38 24.46
CA ASP A 149 5.41 5.14 25.07
C ASP A 149 6.21 5.92 24.02
N THR A 150 6.38 5.35 22.83
CA THR A 150 7.07 6.03 21.73
C THR A 150 6.20 7.14 21.15
N LEU A 151 4.91 6.89 20.94
CA LEU A 151 3.95 7.89 20.45
C LEU A 151 3.81 9.06 21.42
N ASN A 152 3.57 8.78 22.70
CA ASN A 152 3.45 9.80 23.74
C ASN A 152 4.77 10.56 23.91
N GLY A 153 5.93 9.90 23.78
CA GLY A 153 7.22 10.59 23.74
C GLY A 153 7.33 11.61 22.59
N LEU A 154 6.89 11.24 21.39
CA LEU A 154 6.84 12.16 20.25
C LEU A 154 5.87 13.33 20.47
N LEU A 155 4.68 13.04 21.00
CA LEU A 155 3.63 14.04 21.26
C LEU A 155 3.96 14.95 22.45
N ALA A 156 4.78 14.49 23.38
CA ALA A 156 5.39 15.29 24.43
C ALA A 156 6.60 16.11 23.95
N ASN A 157 6.85 16.15 22.63
CA ASN A 157 7.96 16.85 22.00
C ASN A 157 9.35 16.38 22.47
N THR A 158 9.47 15.10 22.84
CA THR A 158 10.78 14.51 23.18
C THR A 158 11.54 14.26 21.89
N SER A 159 12.68 14.93 21.72
CA SER A 159 13.54 14.76 20.55
C SER A 159 14.04 13.31 20.45
N GLN A 160 13.62 12.61 19.40
CA GLN A 160 14.08 11.27 19.06
C GLN A 160 14.98 11.35 17.81
N SER A 161 15.98 10.48 17.75
CA SER A 161 16.93 10.46 16.63
C SER A 161 16.24 10.02 15.33
N THR A 162 16.40 10.76 14.23
CA THR A 162 15.79 10.44 12.93
C THR A 162 16.11 9.03 12.42
N PRO A 163 17.35 8.52 12.51
CA PRO A 163 17.65 7.14 12.15
C PRO A 163 16.85 6.11 12.96
N LEU A 164 16.60 6.37 14.25
CA LEU A 164 15.79 5.50 15.09
C LEU A 164 14.34 5.50 14.59
N LEU A 165 13.75 6.68 14.37
CA LEU A 165 12.36 6.80 13.90
C LEU A 165 12.14 6.11 12.53
N LEU A 166 13.06 6.30 11.59
CA LEU A 166 13.02 5.61 10.30
C LEU A 166 13.20 4.10 10.48
N SER A 167 14.10 3.64 11.36
CA SER A 167 14.24 2.21 11.65
C SER A 167 12.95 1.62 12.23
N LEU A 168 12.30 2.31 13.16
CA LEU A 168 11.03 1.89 13.76
C LEU A 168 9.91 1.85 12.74
N LEU A 169 9.85 2.82 11.82
CA LEU A 169 8.91 2.84 10.71
C LEU A 169 9.03 1.57 9.86
N PHE A 170 10.24 1.25 9.36
CA PHE A 170 10.43 0.09 8.49
C PHE A 170 10.28 -1.24 9.23
N VAL A 171 10.79 -1.34 10.47
CA VAL A 171 10.69 -2.55 11.29
C VAL A 171 9.22 -2.82 11.66
N LYS A 172 8.45 -1.80 12.08
CA LYS A 172 7.02 -1.96 12.39
C LYS A 172 6.23 -2.33 11.14
N LEU A 173 6.52 -1.71 9.99
CA LEU A 173 5.88 -2.00 8.71
C LEU A 173 6.07 -3.48 8.35
N GLY A 174 7.32 -3.96 8.36
CA GLY A 174 7.64 -5.35 8.06
C GLY A 174 7.05 -6.33 9.07
N THR A 175 7.13 -6.03 10.37
CA THR A 175 6.62 -6.90 11.44
C THR A 175 5.10 -7.01 11.39
N THR A 176 4.40 -5.91 11.09
CA THR A 176 2.94 -5.93 10.96
C THR A 176 2.50 -6.67 9.70
N ALA A 177 3.21 -6.46 8.58
CA ALA A 177 2.99 -7.23 7.36
C ALA A 177 3.19 -8.73 7.59
N LEU A 178 4.24 -9.11 8.33
CA LEU A 178 4.52 -10.49 8.72
C LEU A 178 3.39 -11.09 9.56
N SER A 179 2.91 -10.35 10.57
CA SER A 179 1.77 -10.75 11.39
C SER A 179 0.52 -10.97 10.53
N ALA A 180 0.19 -10.00 9.67
CA ALA A 180 -0.98 -10.10 8.80
C ALA A 180 -0.88 -11.25 7.79
N GLY A 181 0.26 -11.42 7.14
CA GLY A 181 0.49 -12.48 6.15
C GLY A 181 0.50 -13.88 6.75
N SER A 182 0.96 -14.03 8.00
CA SER A 182 0.98 -15.32 8.70
C SER A 182 -0.39 -15.84 9.13
N GLY A 183 -1.42 -15.00 9.09
CA GLY A 183 -2.78 -15.33 9.53
C GLY A 183 -3.08 -15.01 10.99
N LEU A 184 -2.26 -14.20 11.68
CA LEU A 184 -2.66 -13.63 12.98
C LEU A 184 -3.86 -12.69 12.79
N VAL A 185 -4.86 -12.84 13.65
CA VAL A 185 -6.03 -11.96 13.67
C VAL A 185 -5.67 -10.68 14.43
N GLY A 186 -5.71 -9.54 13.74
CA GLY A 186 -5.43 -8.23 14.31
C GLY A 186 -5.84 -7.10 13.38
N GLY A 187 -5.88 -5.88 13.91
CA GLY A 187 -6.18 -4.68 13.12
C GLY A 187 -4.93 -4.03 12.55
N THR A 188 -5.04 -3.44 11.35
CA THR A 188 -3.98 -2.63 10.71
C THR A 188 -4.03 -1.16 11.14
N PHE A 189 -5.10 -0.78 11.85
CA PHE A 189 -5.38 0.57 12.27
C PHE A 189 -4.30 1.17 13.17
N ALA A 190 -4.01 0.54 14.32
CA ALA A 190 -3.00 1.03 15.25
C ALA A 190 -1.58 1.07 14.64
N PRO A 191 -1.13 0.04 13.91
CA PRO A 191 0.12 0.11 13.15
C PRO A 191 0.18 1.31 12.20
N SER A 192 -0.89 1.63 11.48
CA SER A 192 -0.90 2.76 10.54
C SER A 192 -0.73 4.12 11.23
N LEU A 193 -1.36 4.33 12.39
CA LEU A 193 -1.13 5.52 13.22
C LEU A 193 0.33 5.62 13.67
N PHE A 194 0.91 4.51 14.12
CA PHE A 194 2.31 4.46 14.54
C PHE A 194 3.25 4.80 13.37
N LEU A 195 3.06 4.18 12.21
CA LEU A 195 3.87 4.42 11.01
C LEU A 195 3.82 5.89 10.58
N GLY A 196 2.61 6.47 10.56
CA GLY A 196 2.44 7.87 10.21
C GLY A 196 3.07 8.83 11.23
N ALA A 197 2.98 8.54 12.52
CA ALA A 197 3.65 9.34 13.55
C ALA A 197 5.17 9.31 13.43
N MET A 198 5.77 8.13 13.18
CA MET A 198 7.21 8.02 12.94
C MET A 198 7.62 8.78 11.68
N LEU A 199 6.82 8.70 10.61
CA LEU A 199 7.07 9.42 9.36
C LEU A 199 7.03 10.93 9.58
N GLY A 200 5.98 11.43 10.24
CA GLY A 200 5.79 12.85 10.55
C GLY A 200 6.92 13.41 11.42
N ALA A 201 7.29 12.71 12.49
CA ALA A 201 8.41 13.09 13.35
C ALA A 201 9.76 13.06 12.59
N SER A 202 9.99 12.05 11.76
CA SER A 202 11.18 11.99 10.91
C SER A 202 11.23 13.16 9.91
N PHE A 203 10.09 13.48 9.30
CA PHE A 203 9.96 14.60 8.37
C PHE A 203 10.24 15.93 9.06
N HIS A 204 9.72 16.16 10.26
CA HIS A 204 10.04 17.33 11.07
C HIS A 204 11.54 17.45 11.32
N ASN A 205 12.21 16.38 11.75
CA ASN A 205 13.66 16.40 11.99
C ASN A 205 14.49 16.65 10.73
N VAL A 206 14.07 16.09 9.58
CA VAL A 206 14.76 16.33 8.31
C VAL A 206 14.57 17.78 7.86
N MET A 207 13.35 18.31 8.01
CA MET A 207 13.05 19.69 7.65
C MET A 207 13.76 20.68 8.55
N SER A 208 13.80 20.43 9.87
CA SER A 208 14.52 21.26 10.82
C SER A 208 16.03 21.25 10.52
N TRP A 209 16.61 20.09 10.23
CA TRP A 209 18.00 19.97 9.77
C TRP A 209 18.24 20.75 8.47
N LEU A 210 17.38 20.60 7.47
CA LEU A 210 17.50 21.29 6.18
C LEU A 210 17.44 22.81 6.36
N LEU A 211 16.47 23.30 7.14
CA LEU A 211 16.32 24.72 7.45
C LEU A 211 17.55 25.27 8.21
N HIS A 212 18.08 24.53 9.18
CA HIS A 212 19.32 24.93 9.87
C HIS A 212 20.52 25.03 8.92
N THR A 213 20.67 24.08 7.98
CA THR A 213 21.75 24.14 6.97
C THR A 213 21.58 25.32 6.00
N ALA A 214 20.33 25.67 5.66
CA ALA A 214 20.02 26.77 4.74
C ALA A 214 20.24 28.16 5.37
N VAL A 215 20.02 28.32 6.68
CA VAL A 215 20.14 29.61 7.40
C VAL A 215 21.58 29.91 7.87
N GLY A 216 22.47 28.92 7.84
CA GLY A 216 23.84 29.04 8.35
C GLY A 216 23.93 28.75 9.86
N HIS A 217 25.13 28.37 10.31
CA HIS A 217 25.45 27.75 11.61
C HIS A 217 25.24 28.64 12.87
N GLY A 218 24.40 29.67 12.82
CA GLY A 218 24.44 30.81 13.76
C GLY A 218 23.33 30.91 14.81
N THR A 219 22.16 30.28 14.66
CA THR A 219 21.06 30.49 15.62
C THR A 219 20.37 29.18 15.99
N SER A 220 20.51 28.82 17.27
CA SER A 220 19.83 27.69 17.91
C SER A 220 18.54 28.16 18.59
N ALA A 221 17.58 27.24 18.68
CA ALA A 221 16.36 27.23 19.48
C ALA A 221 15.05 27.78 18.88
N THR A 222 15.03 28.46 17.73
CA THR A 222 13.77 28.69 16.99
C THR A 222 14.10 28.93 15.52
N THR A 223 13.85 27.95 14.66
CA THR A 223 14.24 27.98 13.24
C THR A 223 13.34 28.95 12.47
N THR A 224 13.61 30.23 12.66
CA THR A 224 12.94 31.33 11.97
C THR A 224 13.75 31.66 10.73
N LEU A 225 13.29 31.21 9.57
CA LEU A 225 13.86 31.63 8.30
C LEU A 225 13.29 33.02 8.00
N MET A 226 14.10 34.07 8.13
CA MET A 226 13.74 35.41 7.65
C MET A 226 13.82 35.42 6.13
N LEU A 227 12.72 35.06 5.48
CA LEU A 227 12.61 34.95 4.02
C LEU A 227 12.33 36.34 3.41
N GLY A 228 13.18 37.32 3.70
CA GLY A 228 13.06 38.69 3.16
C GLY A 228 11.64 39.27 3.25
N ALA A 229 11.15 39.89 2.17
CA ALA A 229 9.83 40.52 2.09
C ALA A 229 8.61 39.57 2.29
N ALA A 230 8.82 38.25 2.42
CA ALA A 230 7.77 37.24 2.59
C ALA A 230 7.52 36.85 4.07
N GLY A 231 8.21 37.49 5.02
CA GLY A 231 8.00 37.27 6.46
C GLY A 231 8.84 36.14 7.05
N SER A 232 8.67 35.93 8.36
CA SER A 232 9.35 34.91 9.15
C SER A 232 8.68 33.55 8.98
N PHE A 233 9.39 32.56 8.41
CA PHE A 233 8.93 31.17 8.39
C PHE A 233 9.42 30.45 9.65
N GLN A 234 8.50 30.00 10.49
CA GLN A 234 8.80 29.18 11.66
C GLN A 234 8.22 27.79 11.44
N LEU A 235 8.99 26.76 11.75
CA LEU A 235 8.54 25.37 11.66
C LEU A 235 7.77 25.02 12.95
N ALA A 236 6.57 24.48 12.83
CA ALA A 236 5.82 23.94 13.96
C ALA A 236 6.59 22.81 14.66
N ASP A 237 6.25 22.60 15.94
CA ASP A 237 6.87 21.56 16.76
C ASP A 237 6.57 20.14 16.25
N MET A 238 7.40 19.19 16.66
CA MET A 238 7.30 17.79 16.22
C MET A 238 5.91 17.13 16.43
N PRO A 239 5.16 17.39 17.53
CA PRO A 239 3.83 16.81 17.72
C PRO A 239 2.86 17.12 16.58
N ALA A 240 2.92 18.32 15.99
CA ALA A 240 2.05 18.70 14.87
C ALA A 240 2.29 17.81 13.65
N TYR A 241 3.56 17.63 13.26
CA TYR A 241 3.94 16.78 12.13
C TYR A 241 3.67 15.30 12.42
N ALA A 242 3.94 14.82 13.63
CA ALA A 242 3.63 13.44 14.03
C ALA A 242 2.12 13.15 13.93
N MET A 243 1.28 14.08 14.39
CA MET A 243 -0.17 13.98 14.24
C MET A 243 -0.58 13.97 12.76
N VAL A 244 -0.16 14.96 11.98
CA VAL A 244 -0.52 15.04 10.56
C VAL A 244 -0.11 13.78 9.80
N GLY A 245 1.10 13.26 10.05
CA GLY A 245 1.57 12.01 9.47
C GLY A 245 0.73 10.81 9.89
N ALA A 246 0.38 10.69 11.18
CA ALA A 246 -0.46 9.61 11.71
C ALA A 246 -1.84 9.57 11.02
N ALA A 247 -2.52 10.71 10.92
CA ALA A 247 -3.79 10.81 10.23
C ALA A 247 -3.65 10.57 8.73
N SER A 248 -2.58 11.06 8.09
CA SER A 248 -2.42 10.93 6.64
C SER A 248 -2.12 9.51 6.20
N VAL A 249 -1.27 8.76 6.91
CA VAL A 249 -1.05 7.32 6.63
C VAL A 249 -2.33 6.52 6.87
N LEU A 250 -3.07 6.83 7.94
CA LEU A 250 -4.36 6.21 8.21
C LEU A 250 -5.37 6.48 7.09
N ALA A 251 -5.51 7.75 6.69
CA ALA A 251 -6.38 8.17 5.59
C ALA A 251 -6.04 7.44 4.29
N ALA A 252 -4.75 7.36 3.96
CA ALA A 252 -4.26 6.70 2.76
C ALA A 252 -4.53 5.19 2.76
N LEU A 253 -4.33 4.52 3.90
CA LEU A 253 -4.54 3.09 4.00
C LEU A 253 -6.02 2.70 3.92
N PHE A 254 -6.90 3.51 4.49
CA PHE A 254 -8.34 3.23 4.58
C PHE A 254 -9.19 3.99 3.57
N ARG A 255 -8.59 4.85 2.72
CA ARG A 255 -9.30 5.71 1.76
C ARG A 255 -10.41 6.55 2.42
N ALA A 256 -10.13 7.06 3.62
CA ALA A 256 -11.11 7.75 4.47
C ALA A 256 -10.50 8.99 5.15
N PRO A 257 -10.20 10.06 4.39
CA PRO A 257 -9.50 11.23 4.90
C PRO A 257 -10.30 12.02 5.94
N LEU A 258 -11.63 12.11 5.83
CA LEU A 258 -12.44 12.84 6.82
C LEU A 258 -12.48 12.09 8.14
N THR A 259 -12.71 10.78 8.08
CA THR A 259 -12.72 9.91 9.25
C THR A 259 -11.37 9.89 9.97
N ALA A 260 -10.27 9.73 9.24
CA ALA A 260 -8.94 9.74 9.81
C ALA A 260 -8.64 11.06 10.52
N SER A 261 -9.10 12.17 9.92
CA SER A 261 -8.96 13.51 10.50
C SER A 261 -9.74 13.69 11.79
N LEU A 262 -11.02 13.31 11.77
CA LEU A 262 -11.89 13.38 12.95
C LEU A 262 -11.44 12.42 14.06
N LEU A 263 -10.92 11.26 13.70
CA LEU A 263 -10.37 10.32 14.66
C LEU A 263 -9.17 10.91 15.36
N LEU A 264 -8.22 11.46 14.61
CA LEU A 264 -7.04 12.00 15.25
C LEU A 264 -7.39 13.21 16.12
N PHE A 265 -8.29 14.06 15.65
CA PHE A 265 -8.89 15.10 16.48
C PHE A 265 -9.52 14.53 17.76
N GLU A 266 -10.30 13.45 17.71
CA GLU A 266 -10.89 12.84 18.92
C GLU A 266 -9.85 12.27 19.87
N LEU A 267 -8.75 11.72 19.34
CA LEU A 267 -7.67 11.13 20.13
C LEU A 267 -6.77 12.17 20.80
N THR A 268 -6.67 13.38 20.25
CA THR A 268 -5.76 14.44 20.73
C THR A 268 -6.49 15.65 21.30
N ARG A 269 -7.75 15.86 20.93
CA ARG A 269 -8.60 17.02 21.22
C ARG A 269 -7.98 18.37 20.81
N ASP A 270 -7.15 18.35 19.77
CA ASP A 270 -6.47 19.54 19.28
C ASP A 270 -7.07 20.02 17.95
N TYR A 271 -7.56 21.26 17.94
CA TYR A 271 -8.20 21.87 16.78
C TYR A 271 -7.22 22.60 15.87
N ASP A 272 -6.04 22.98 16.35
CA ASP A 272 -5.17 23.90 15.64
C ASP A 272 -4.62 23.25 14.35
N VAL A 273 -4.35 21.94 14.38
CA VAL A 273 -3.81 21.19 13.23
C VAL A 273 -4.88 20.62 12.31
N ILE A 274 -6.18 20.78 12.61
CA ILE A 274 -7.22 20.03 11.89
C ILE A 274 -7.24 20.33 10.37
N LEU A 275 -7.02 21.59 9.99
CA LEU A 275 -7.00 22.01 8.58
C LEU A 275 -5.81 21.43 7.80
N PRO A 276 -4.54 21.63 8.22
CA PRO A 276 -3.40 21.02 7.54
C PRO A 276 -3.45 19.49 7.56
N LEU A 277 -3.99 18.91 8.62
CA LEU A 277 -4.22 17.48 8.75
C LEU A 277 -5.21 16.97 7.69
N MET A 278 -6.38 17.60 7.54
CA MET A 278 -7.35 17.21 6.50
C MET A 278 -6.78 17.33 5.09
N ALA A 279 -6.03 18.41 4.81
CA ALA A 279 -5.40 18.61 3.52
C ALA A 279 -4.34 17.54 3.23
N SER A 280 -3.48 17.25 4.20
CA SER A 280 -2.46 16.20 4.12
C SER A 280 -3.05 14.80 3.99
N ALA A 281 -4.13 14.50 4.72
CA ALA A 281 -4.86 13.24 4.64
C ALA A 281 -5.51 13.03 3.27
N GLY A 282 -6.11 14.09 2.71
CA GLY A 282 -6.65 14.07 1.35
C GLY A 282 -5.57 13.78 0.31
N VAL A 283 -4.44 14.49 0.36
CA VAL A 283 -3.31 14.25 -0.55
C VAL A 283 -2.74 12.84 -0.39
N GLY A 284 -2.58 12.35 0.84
CA GLY A 284 -2.08 11.01 1.08
C GLY A 284 -2.97 9.92 0.48
N SER A 285 -4.29 10.06 0.62
CA SER A 285 -5.25 9.16 -0.03
C SER A 285 -5.14 9.20 -1.54
N LEU A 286 -5.11 10.39 -2.14
CA LEU A 286 -4.99 10.55 -3.59
C LEU A 286 -3.69 9.93 -4.13
N VAL A 287 -2.56 10.18 -3.45
CA VAL A 287 -1.26 9.63 -3.86
C VAL A 287 -1.25 8.11 -3.75
N SER A 288 -1.80 7.55 -2.66
CA SER A 288 -1.89 6.10 -2.51
C SER A 288 -2.72 5.46 -3.62
N ASP A 289 -3.83 6.09 -4.03
CA ASP A 289 -4.69 5.59 -5.10
C ASP A 289 -4.00 5.64 -6.46
N LEU A 290 -3.36 6.77 -6.78
CA LEU A 290 -2.61 6.92 -8.04
C LEU A 290 -1.44 5.94 -8.15
N VAL A 291 -0.72 5.69 -7.05
CA VAL A 291 0.41 4.75 -7.03
C VAL A 291 -0.09 3.31 -7.17
N GLU A 292 -1.18 2.95 -6.51
CA GLU A 292 -1.79 1.62 -6.63
C GLU A 292 -2.26 1.37 -8.08
N GLU A 293 -3.00 2.30 -8.69
CA GLU A 293 -3.44 2.20 -10.09
C GLU A 293 -2.27 2.06 -11.07
N ALA A 294 -1.22 2.88 -10.89
CA ALA A 294 -0.02 2.80 -11.71
C ALA A 294 0.70 1.44 -11.55
N SER A 295 0.73 0.89 -10.33
CA SER A 295 1.37 -0.41 -10.06
C SER A 295 0.64 -1.58 -10.73
N VAL A 296 -0.70 -1.54 -10.75
CA VAL A 296 -1.54 -2.56 -11.41
C VAL A 296 -1.38 -2.49 -12.92
N SER A 297 -1.50 -1.28 -13.49
CA SER A 297 -1.33 -1.08 -14.94
C SER A 297 0.05 -1.51 -15.44
N ALA A 298 1.11 -1.24 -14.66
CA ALA A 298 2.45 -1.69 -14.99
C ALA A 298 2.55 -3.22 -15.04
N ALA A 299 1.98 -3.92 -14.05
CA ALA A 299 1.97 -5.38 -13.99
C ALA A 299 1.22 -6.02 -15.18
N GLU A 300 0.06 -5.48 -15.54
CA GLU A 300 -0.72 -5.95 -16.71
C GLU A 300 0.08 -5.81 -18.02
N SER A 301 0.78 -4.68 -18.18
CA SER A 301 1.59 -4.43 -19.37
C SER A 301 2.80 -5.38 -19.50
N GLU A 302 3.43 -5.73 -18.37
CA GLU A 302 4.52 -6.71 -18.33
C GLU A 302 4.03 -8.11 -18.66
N GLU A 303 2.86 -8.51 -18.14
CA GLU A 303 2.26 -9.80 -18.44
C GLU A 303 1.89 -9.93 -19.92
N GLU A 304 1.26 -8.92 -20.51
CA GLU A 304 0.97 -8.88 -21.94
C GLU A 304 2.25 -8.97 -22.79
N ALA A 305 3.31 -8.25 -22.40
CA ALA A 305 4.59 -8.30 -23.10
C ALA A 305 5.22 -9.70 -23.04
N ALA A 306 5.20 -10.35 -21.88
CA ALA A 306 5.69 -11.71 -21.71
C ALA A 306 4.90 -12.72 -22.57
N GLN A 307 3.57 -12.64 -22.57
CA GLN A 307 2.71 -13.49 -23.39
C GLN A 307 3.00 -13.32 -24.89
N ARG A 308 3.18 -12.08 -25.37
CA ARG A 308 3.53 -11.80 -26.77
C ARG A 308 4.91 -12.38 -27.14
N ILE A 309 5.90 -12.27 -26.27
CA ILE A 309 7.24 -12.84 -26.49
C ILE A 309 7.16 -14.37 -26.61
N GLU A 310 6.41 -15.02 -25.72
CA GLU A 310 6.22 -16.47 -25.76
C GLU A 310 5.48 -16.92 -27.03
N GLU A 311 4.43 -16.19 -27.44
CA GLU A 311 3.69 -16.49 -28.66
C GLU A 311 4.59 -16.39 -29.91
N LEU A 312 5.43 -15.35 -29.97
CA LEU A 312 6.42 -15.18 -31.04
C LEU A 312 7.48 -16.28 -31.03
N ALA A 313 7.97 -16.67 -29.85
CA ALA A 313 8.89 -17.80 -29.70
C ALA A 313 8.27 -19.11 -30.18
N ARG A 314 6.99 -19.35 -29.87
CA ARG A 314 6.22 -20.52 -30.32
C ARG A 314 6.00 -20.52 -31.83
N LYS A 315 5.65 -19.37 -32.42
CA LYS A 315 5.54 -19.18 -33.89
C LYS A 315 6.89 -19.43 -34.59
N ARG A 316 8.00 -18.94 -34.05
CA ARG A 316 9.36 -19.20 -34.58
C ARG A 316 9.74 -20.67 -34.50
N ARG A 317 9.48 -21.35 -33.39
CA ARG A 317 9.72 -22.81 -33.23
C ARG A 317 8.92 -23.62 -34.27
N ARG A 318 7.66 -23.25 -34.54
CA ARG A 318 6.83 -23.89 -35.58
C ARG A 318 7.39 -23.69 -37.00
N ARG A 319 7.83 -22.46 -37.33
CA ARG A 319 8.46 -22.18 -38.64
C ARG A 319 9.75 -22.95 -38.85
N ARG A 320 10.58 -23.07 -37.81
CA ARG A 320 11.82 -23.86 -37.86
C ARG A 320 11.55 -25.35 -38.13
N LYS A 321 10.61 -25.95 -37.39
CA LYS A 321 10.19 -27.34 -37.63
C LYS A 321 9.68 -27.60 -39.05
N ARG A 322 8.92 -26.66 -39.64
CA ARG A 322 8.47 -26.77 -41.03
C ARG A 322 9.64 -26.72 -42.02
N ARG A 323 10.58 -25.79 -41.83
CA ARG A 323 11.76 -25.67 -42.69
C ARG A 323 12.66 -26.90 -42.63
N ASP A 324 12.81 -27.48 -41.43
CA ASP A 324 13.60 -28.71 -41.25
C ASP A 324 12.89 -29.91 -41.91
N ALA A 325 11.55 -29.99 -41.86
CA ALA A 325 10.78 -31.01 -42.57
C ALA A 325 10.87 -30.88 -44.11
N ASP A 326 10.79 -29.66 -44.63
CA ASP A 326 10.90 -29.40 -46.08
C ASP A 326 12.33 -29.65 -46.61
N SER A 327 13.36 -29.50 -45.76
CA SER A 327 14.76 -29.75 -46.13
C SER A 327 15.12 -31.22 -46.29
N VAL A 328 14.35 -32.14 -45.68
CA VAL A 328 14.56 -33.60 -45.81
C VAL A 328 13.98 -34.14 -47.12
N SER A 329 13.00 -33.45 -47.72
CA SER A 329 12.33 -33.92 -48.95
C SER A 329 13.16 -33.86 -50.24
N TRP A 330 14.31 -33.17 -50.26
CA TRP A 330 15.15 -33.06 -51.47
C TRP A 330 16.16 -34.21 -51.63
N GLY A 331 16.44 -34.98 -50.58
CA GLY A 331 17.35 -36.13 -50.63
C GLY A 331 16.76 -37.34 -51.38
N ASP A 332 15.44 -37.51 -51.32
CA ASP A 332 14.75 -38.67 -51.92
C ASP A 332 14.48 -38.52 -53.44
N LEU A 333 14.76 -37.35 -54.02
CA LEU A 333 14.61 -37.08 -55.46
C LEU A 333 15.90 -37.33 -56.27
N ALA A 334 17.00 -37.72 -55.62
CA ALA A 334 18.27 -38.02 -56.29
C ALA A 334 18.38 -39.47 -56.81
N ASP A 335 17.45 -40.36 -56.47
CA ASP A 335 17.44 -41.78 -56.84
C ASP A 335 16.38 -42.15 -57.90
N ALA A 336 15.96 -41.20 -58.75
CA ALA A 336 15.10 -41.54 -59.89
C ALA A 336 15.92 -42.27 -60.98
N PRO A 337 15.60 -43.52 -61.34
CA PRO A 337 16.39 -44.28 -62.31
C PRO A 337 16.29 -43.66 -63.71
N THR A 338 17.46 -43.47 -64.32
CA THR A 338 17.63 -43.11 -65.73
C THR A 338 16.95 -44.12 -66.63
N VAL A 339 16.04 -43.63 -67.48
CA VAL A 339 15.35 -44.42 -68.51
C VAL A 339 16.38 -44.98 -69.50
N GLU A 340 16.54 -46.30 -69.46
CA GLU A 340 17.39 -47.08 -70.34
C GLU A 340 16.75 -47.16 -71.74
N LYS A 341 17.54 -46.79 -72.77
CA LYS A 341 17.18 -46.93 -74.18
C LYS A 341 17.12 -48.42 -74.53
N VAL A 342 15.94 -48.94 -74.86
CA VAL A 342 15.82 -50.19 -75.61
C VAL A 342 15.65 -49.84 -77.09
N LYS A 343 16.51 -50.47 -77.88
CA LYS A 343 16.65 -50.39 -79.33
C LYS A 343 16.14 -51.71 -79.92
N ASP A 344 15.85 -51.66 -81.22
CA ASP A 344 15.56 -52.78 -82.12
C ASP A 344 14.11 -53.28 -82.08
N ASP A 345 13.46 -53.69 -83.17
CA ASP A 345 13.60 -53.45 -84.61
C ASP A 345 12.30 -54.02 -85.22
N ASP A 346 11.98 -53.57 -86.43
CA ASP A 346 11.16 -54.26 -87.43
C ASP A 346 9.62 -54.39 -87.31
N ALA A 347 9.00 -53.77 -88.33
CA ALA A 347 8.06 -54.38 -89.27
C ALA A 347 6.53 -54.26 -89.05
N LEU A 348 5.96 -53.54 -90.03
CA LEU A 348 4.64 -53.70 -90.66
C LEU A 348 3.37 -53.58 -89.79
N ALA A 349 2.61 -52.49 -90.00
CA ALA A 349 1.40 -52.49 -90.84
C ALA A 349 0.57 -51.20 -90.61
N THR A 350 0.25 -50.52 -91.71
CA THR A 350 -0.86 -49.54 -91.83
C THR A 350 -2.22 -50.28 -91.78
N PRO A 351 -3.41 -49.63 -91.80
CA PRO A 351 -3.77 -48.19 -91.93
C PRO A 351 -4.77 -47.69 -90.84
N GLY A 352 -4.93 -46.40 -90.60
CA GLY A 352 -5.94 -45.56 -91.27
C GLY A 352 -6.86 -44.86 -90.25
N PRO A 353 -7.44 -43.69 -90.56
CA PRO A 353 -7.95 -42.75 -89.56
C PRO A 353 -9.47 -42.87 -89.32
N ARG A 354 -9.89 -42.56 -88.09
CA ARG A 354 -11.14 -41.85 -87.75
C ARG A 354 -11.14 -41.45 -86.28
#